data_AF-A0A146LD15-F1
#
_entry.id   AF-A0A146LD15-F1
#
_cell.length_a   1.000
_cell.length_b   1.000
_cell.length_c   1.000
_cell.angle_alpha   90.00
_cell.angle_beta   90.00
_cell.angle_gamma   90.00
#
_symmetry.space_group_name_H-M   'P 1'
#
loop_
_entity.id
_entity.type
_entity.pdbx_description
1 polymer ?
#
loop_
_entity_poly.entity_id
_entity_poly.type
_entity_poly.pdbx_seq_one_letter_code
_entity_poly.pdbx_strand_id
1 'polypeptide(L)'
;LFMKSTFQIIDDEGCPVDPSIFPGFTPDGNSLQSVYEAFRFTESYGVIFQCNVKYCLGPCEPAVCEWGRDSVESWGRRKRSIKNNGTEEEKEEDMTLSQEILVLDFGDDKQAEFLKNELSSTEFGKDKTVTIIEPCPTKTSVLALG
;
A
#
# COMPACT_ATOMS: atom_id res chain seq x y z
N LEU A 1 -3.37 25.92 5.94
CA LEU A 1 -2.89 25.66 4.56
C LEU A 1 -2.02 24.42 4.62
N PHE A 2 -2.53 23.25 4.24
CA PHE A 2 -1.65 22.10 4.00
C PHE A 2 -1.08 22.26 2.60
N MET A 3 0.22 22.54 2.47
CA MET A 3 0.86 22.45 1.15
C MET A 3 0.86 20.99 0.74
N LYS A 4 0.13 20.67 -0.34
CA LYS A 4 0.05 19.30 -0.86
C LYS A 4 1.32 19.02 -1.67
N SER A 5 2.30 18.37 -1.02
CA SER A 5 3.44 17.76 -1.68
C SER A 5 3.16 16.27 -1.89
N THR A 6 3.38 15.75 -3.09
CA THR A 6 3.20 14.34 -3.43
C THR A 6 4.53 13.75 -3.88
N PHE A 7 4.89 12.59 -3.35
CA PHE A 7 6.11 11.87 -3.70
C PHE A 7 5.78 10.41 -3.97
N GLN A 8 6.15 9.90 -5.14
CA GLN A 8 5.94 8.51 -5.51
C GLN A 8 7.06 7.65 -4.93
N ILE A 9 6.68 6.64 -4.14
CA ILE A 9 7.62 5.73 -3.46
C ILE A 9 7.70 4.35 -4.12
N ILE A 10 6.62 3.90 -4.77
CA ILE A 10 6.53 2.64 -5.53
C ILE A 10 5.91 2.96 -6.90
N ASP A 11 6.43 2.34 -7.96
CA ASP A 11 5.90 2.46 -9.32
C ASP A 11 4.74 1.47 -9.62
N ASP A 12 4.21 1.53 -10.84
CA ASP A 12 3.06 0.72 -11.26
C ASP A 12 3.36 -0.78 -11.40
N GLU A 13 4.65 -1.14 -11.50
CA GLU A 13 5.15 -2.51 -11.58
C GLU A 13 5.50 -3.09 -10.19
N GLY A 14 5.51 -2.23 -9.16
CA GLY A 14 5.82 -2.61 -7.77
C GLY A 14 7.29 -2.37 -7.39
N CYS A 15 8.05 -1.62 -8.18
CA CYS A 15 9.43 -1.30 -7.88
C CYS A 15 9.56 0.00 -7.06
N PRO A 16 10.42 0.03 -6.02
CA PRO A 16 10.65 1.26 -5.27
C PRO A 16 11.35 2.34 -6.12
N VAL A 17 10.84 3.57 -6.11
CA VAL A 17 11.49 4.66 -6.85
C VAL A 17 12.89 4.94 -6.27
N ASP A 18 13.01 4.87 -4.94
CA ASP A 18 14.26 4.96 -4.20
C ASP A 18 14.28 3.91 -3.06
N PRO A 19 15.05 2.81 -3.21
CA PRO A 19 15.15 1.75 -2.19
C PRO A 19 15.67 2.23 -0.82
N SER A 20 16.35 3.38 -0.76
CA SER A 20 16.84 3.94 0.50
C SER A 20 15.75 4.64 1.31
N ILE A 21 14.65 5.04 0.66
CA ILE A 21 13.50 5.69 1.30
C ILE A 21 12.41 4.66 1.60
N PHE A 22 12.09 3.81 0.62
CA PHE A 22 11.08 2.78 0.76
C PHE A 22 11.60 1.49 0.12
N PRO A 23 11.79 0.40 0.88
CA PRO A 23 12.28 -0.84 0.31
C PRO A 23 11.19 -1.56 -0.48
N GLY A 24 11.62 -2.47 -1.35
CA GLY A 24 10.73 -3.35 -2.08
C GLY A 24 9.85 -4.17 -1.15
N PHE A 25 8.68 -4.58 -1.65
CA PHE A 25 7.82 -5.47 -0.90
C PHE A 25 8.46 -6.85 -0.76
N THR A 26 8.08 -7.58 0.28
CA THR A 26 8.38 -9.00 0.46
C THR A 26 7.07 -9.74 0.76
N PRO A 27 6.90 -10.98 0.27
CA PRO A 27 5.69 -11.74 0.50
C PRO A 27 5.63 -12.23 1.95
N ASP A 28 4.49 -12.03 2.61
CA ASP A 28 4.16 -12.59 3.92
C ASP A 28 2.80 -13.31 3.85
N GLY A 29 2.84 -14.62 3.60
CA GLY A 29 1.63 -15.41 3.35
C GLY A 29 0.85 -14.93 2.12
N ASN A 30 -0.31 -14.31 2.33
CA ASN A 30 -1.18 -13.76 1.28
C ASN A 30 -1.09 -12.23 1.16
N SER A 31 -0.19 -11.58 1.88
CA SER A 31 0.02 -10.14 1.85
C SER A 31 1.44 -9.80 1.37
N LEU A 32 1.62 -8.52 1.06
CA LEU A 32 2.92 -7.93 0.78
C LEU A 32 3.26 -6.97 1.91
N GLN A 33 4.48 -7.08 2.43
CA GLN A 33 4.98 -6.26 3.53
C GLN A 33 6.27 -5.55 3.11
N SER A 34 6.45 -4.32 3.58
CA SER A 34 7.72 -3.61 3.51
C SER A 34 7.92 -2.87 4.84
N VAL A 35 9.17 -2.78 5.30
CA VAL A 35 9.55 -2.11 6.55
C VAL A 35 10.42 -0.92 6.20
N TYR A 36 9.95 0.29 6.48
CA TYR A 36 10.60 1.54 6.10
C TYR A 36 10.86 2.43 7.33
N GLU A 37 11.79 3.37 7.18
CA GLU A 37 11.97 4.43 8.18
C GLU A 37 10.92 5.52 7.98
N ALA A 38 10.14 5.80 9.01
CA ALA A 38 9.05 6.78 8.92
C ALA A 38 9.60 8.18 8.58
N PHE A 39 9.00 8.82 7.59
CA PHE A 39 9.34 10.17 7.16
C PHE A 39 8.11 11.07 7.15
N ARG A 40 8.33 12.38 7.27
CA ARG A 40 7.30 13.40 7.08
C ARG A 40 7.85 14.60 6.31
N PHE A 41 6.97 15.31 5.63
CA PHE A 41 7.30 16.62 5.09
C PHE A 41 7.46 17.62 6.25
N THR A 42 8.46 18.48 6.17
CA THR A 42 8.79 19.46 7.23
C THR A 42 7.61 20.37 7.56
N GLU A 43 6.77 20.69 6.57
CA GLU A 43 5.62 21.58 6.65
C GLU A 43 4.30 20.86 7.00
N SER A 44 4.34 19.56 7.28
CA SER A 44 3.14 18.76 7.57
C SER A 44 3.26 17.99 8.89
N TYR A 45 2.12 17.84 9.57
CA TYR A 45 1.98 17.07 10.84
C TYR A 45 1.66 15.59 10.62
N GLY A 46 1.60 15.17 9.36
CA GLY A 46 1.34 13.80 8.98
C GLY A 46 1.54 13.61 7.48
N VAL A 47 1.46 12.35 7.06
CA VAL A 47 1.54 11.93 5.66
C VAL A 47 0.35 11.06 5.34
N ILE A 48 -0.16 11.17 4.11
CA ILE A 48 -1.20 10.29 3.58
C ILE A 48 -0.54 9.38 2.56
N PHE A 49 -0.62 8.07 2.80
CA PHE A 49 -0.24 7.07 1.82
C PHE A 49 -1.46 6.77 0.96
N GLN A 50 -1.35 7.05 -0.34
CA GLN A 50 -2.33 6.65 -1.34
C GLN A 50 -1.78 5.43 -2.09
N CYS A 51 -2.38 4.27 -1.85
CA CYS A 51 -1.90 3.00 -2.38
C CYS A 51 -2.90 2.43 -3.37
N ASN A 52 -2.42 1.97 -4.54
CA ASN A 52 -3.20 1.17 -5.47
C ASN A 52 -2.80 -0.30 -5.32
N VAL A 53 -3.67 -1.10 -4.72
CA VAL A 53 -3.44 -2.53 -4.48
C VAL A 53 -4.01 -3.33 -5.64
N LYS A 54 -3.17 -4.16 -6.29
CA LYS A 54 -3.59 -5.10 -7.33
C LYS A 54 -3.57 -6.51 -6.75
N TYR A 55 -4.65 -7.27 -6.92
CA TYR A 55 -4.72 -8.66 -6.47
C TYR A 55 -4.21 -9.63 -7.54
N CYS A 56 -3.49 -10.68 -7.12
CA CYS A 56 -3.05 -11.78 -7.97
C CYS A 56 -3.93 -13.02 -7.73
N LEU A 57 -4.23 -13.77 -8.79
CA LEU A 57 -4.81 -15.11 -8.65
C LEU A 57 -3.69 -16.09 -8.26
N GLY A 58 -3.55 -16.34 -6.96
CA GLY A 58 -2.44 -17.12 -6.41
C GLY A 58 -1.25 -16.23 -5.98
N PRO A 59 -0.03 -16.80 -5.86
CA PRO A 59 1.14 -16.02 -5.47
C PRO A 59 1.48 -14.97 -6.54
N CYS A 60 1.75 -13.74 -6.12
CA CYS A 60 2.22 -12.70 -7.03
C CYS A 60 3.63 -13.02 -7.54
N GLU A 61 3.85 -12.83 -8.84
CA GLU A 61 5.18 -12.97 -9.45
C GLU A 61 6.11 -11.83 -8.96
N PRO A 62 7.40 -12.10 -8.75
CA PRO A 62 8.35 -11.06 -8.38
C PRO A 62 8.56 -10.07 -9.54
N ALA A 63 8.51 -8.78 -9.21
CA ALA A 63 8.98 -7.69 -10.04
C ALA A 63 10.50 -7.63 -9.95
N VAL A 64 11.16 -7.52 -11.11
CA VAL A 64 12.62 -7.38 -11.17
C VAL A 64 12.92 -5.91 -11.42
N CYS A 65 13.51 -5.26 -10.43
CA CYS A 65 13.73 -3.83 -10.43
C CYS A 65 15.21 -3.54 -10.61
N GLU A 66 15.55 -2.70 -11.60
CA GLU A 66 16.92 -2.38 -11.96
C GLU A 66 17.28 -0.96 -11.49
N TRP A 67 18.29 -0.84 -10.62
CA TRP A 67 18.89 0.45 -10.27
C TRP A 67 20.38 0.45 -10.65
N GLY A 68 20.69 1.13 -11.75
CA GLY A 68 22.07 1.22 -12.24
C GLY A 68 22.63 -0.14 -12.65
N ARG A 69 23.44 -0.76 -11.80
CA ARG A 69 24.01 -2.11 -12.02
C ARG A 69 23.43 -3.17 -11.08
N ASP A 70 22.63 -2.76 -10.11
CA ASP A 70 22.06 -3.64 -9.10
C ASP A 70 20.62 -4.01 -9.49
N SER A 71 20.27 -5.28 -9.25
CA SER A 71 18.92 -5.79 -9.43
C SER A 71 18.36 -6.22 -8.07
N VAL A 72 17.20 -5.68 -7.68
CA VAL A 72 16.49 -6.12 -6.48
C VAL A 72 15.13 -6.68 -6.87
N GLU A 73 14.73 -7.74 -6.19
CA GLU A 73 13.39 -8.30 -6.31
C GLU A 73 12.42 -7.50 -5.44
N SER A 74 11.29 -7.12 -6.02
CA SER A 74 10.13 -6.62 -5.31
C SER A 74 8.91 -7.45 -5.73
N TRP A 75 7.76 -7.18 -5.14
CA TRP A 75 6.52 -7.86 -5.50
C TRP A 75 5.49 -6.82 -5.93
N GLY A 76 4.82 -7.16 -7.03
CA GLY A 76 3.88 -6.31 -7.73
C GLY A 76 3.33 -7.08 -8.92
N ARG A 77 2.40 -6.49 -9.68
CA ARG A 77 1.89 -7.17 -10.87
C ARG A 77 2.89 -7.00 -12.01
N ARG A 78 3.79 -7.96 -12.16
CA ARG A 78 4.54 -8.12 -13.42
C ARG A 78 3.55 -8.44 -14.53
N LYS A 79 3.64 -7.75 -15.66
CA LYS A 79 2.93 -8.17 -16.88
C LYS A 79 3.38 -9.59 -17.24
N ARG A 80 2.49 -10.57 -17.06
CA ARG A 80 2.73 -11.96 -17.47
C ARG A 80 3.28 -11.95 -18.90
N SER A 81 4.44 -12.57 -19.10
CA SER A 81 4.91 -12.93 -20.43
C SER A 81 3.91 -13.96 -20.97
N ILE A 82 2.92 -13.54 -21.74
CA ILE A 82 2.00 -14.45 -22.41
C ILE A 82 2.84 -15.30 -23.37
N LYS A 83 3.19 -16.53 -22.96
CA LYS A 83 3.51 -17.58 -23.91
C LYS A 83 2.19 -17.93 -24.58
N ASN A 84 1.98 -17.37 -25.77
CA ASN A 84 0.84 -17.64 -26.64
C ASN A 84 0.71 -19.15 -26.88
N ASN A 85 -0.11 -19.84 -26.09
CA ASN A 85 -0.73 -21.09 -26.46
C ASN A 85 -2.17 -21.01 -25.96
N GLY A 86 -3.08 -20.97 -26.93
CA GLY A 86 -4.42 -20.45 -26.78
C GLY A 86 -5.23 -21.14 -25.70
N THR A 87 -6.03 -20.35 -24.98
CA THR A 87 -7.48 -20.24 -25.16
C THR A 87 -7.97 -19.08 -24.30
N GLU A 88 -8.79 -18.25 -24.93
CA GLU A 88 -9.78 -17.35 -24.33
C GLU A 88 -9.28 -16.17 -23.49
N GLU A 89 -9.55 -14.99 -24.05
CA GLU A 89 -9.44 -13.67 -23.45
C GLU A 89 -10.43 -13.55 -22.27
N GLU A 90 -10.09 -14.12 -21.12
CA GLU A 90 -10.54 -13.53 -19.88
C GLU A 90 -9.75 -12.24 -19.71
N LYS A 91 -10.36 -11.11 -20.06
CA LYS A 91 -10.00 -9.83 -19.45
C LYS A 91 -10.01 -10.08 -17.95
N GLU A 92 -8.85 -10.30 -17.36
CA GLU A 92 -8.64 -10.05 -15.94
C GLU A 92 -9.06 -8.59 -15.76
N GLU A 93 -10.30 -8.39 -15.32
CA GLU A 93 -10.70 -7.12 -14.75
C GLU A 93 -9.76 -6.94 -13.57
N ASP A 94 -8.75 -6.11 -13.76
CA ASP A 94 -7.75 -5.83 -12.75
C ASP A 94 -8.49 -5.39 -11.49
N MET A 95 -8.56 -6.29 -10.51
CA MET A 95 -9.14 -5.99 -9.21
C MET A 95 -8.17 -5.04 -8.51
N THR A 96 -8.33 -3.75 -8.77
CA THR A 96 -7.53 -2.69 -8.16
C THR A 96 -8.34 -2.02 -7.06
N LEU A 97 -7.78 -1.92 -5.86
CA LEU A 97 -8.36 -1.14 -4.77
C LEU A 97 -7.45 0.03 -4.44
N SER A 98 -8.00 1.24 -4.45
CA SER A 98 -7.33 2.44 -3.97
C SER A 98 -7.63 2.61 -2.48
N GLN A 99 -6.58 2.70 -1.67
CA GLN A 99 -6.68 2.88 -0.22
C GLN A 99 -5.89 4.11 0.22
N GLU A 100 -6.39 4.77 1.27
CA GLU A 100 -5.72 5.92 1.88
C GLU A 100 -5.43 5.64 3.36
N ILE A 101 -4.19 5.85 3.77
CA ILE A 101 -3.75 5.67 5.17
C ILE A 101 -3.17 7.00 5.64
N LEU A 102 -3.76 7.59 6.69
CA LEU A 102 -3.25 8.78 7.34
C LEU A 102 -2.33 8.40 8.50
N VAL A 103 -1.07 8.79 8.41
CA VAL A 103 -0.07 8.64 9.48
C VAL A 103 0.21 10.00 10.09
N LEU A 104 -0.06 10.14 11.40
CA LEU A 104 0.14 11.37 12.15
C LEU A 104 1.35 11.24 13.07
N ASP A 105 2.15 12.31 13.16
CA ASP A 105 3.22 12.44 14.15
C ASP A 105 2.67 13.16 15.38
N PHE A 106 2.50 12.43 16.49
CA PHE A 106 1.91 12.95 17.74
C PHE A 106 2.94 13.57 18.69
N GLY A 107 4.12 13.97 18.20
CA GLY A 107 5.22 14.50 19.01
C GLY A 107 4.92 15.73 19.89
N ASP A 108 3.73 16.34 19.80
CA ASP A 108 3.25 17.38 20.72
C ASP A 108 1.88 17.01 21.31
N ASP A 109 1.83 16.73 22.62
CA ASP A 109 0.64 16.35 23.40
C ASP A 109 -0.59 17.24 23.15
N LYS A 110 -0.36 18.51 22.80
CA LYS A 110 -1.39 19.54 22.63
C LYS A 110 -2.20 19.39 21.33
N GLN A 111 -1.67 18.71 20.32
CA GLN A 111 -2.31 18.61 19.00
C GLN A 111 -3.11 17.30 18.84
N ALA A 112 -2.76 16.28 19.62
CA ALA A 112 -3.53 15.04 19.72
C ALA A 112 -4.97 15.30 20.21
N GLU A 113 -5.20 16.31 21.05
CA GLU A 113 -6.53 16.68 21.53
C GLU A 113 -7.41 17.34 20.46
N PHE A 114 -6.82 18.15 19.57
CA PHE A 114 -7.56 18.82 18.50
C PHE A 114 -8.11 17.82 17.49
N LEU A 115 -7.32 16.82 17.09
CA LEU A 115 -7.72 15.80 16.12
C LEU A 115 -8.58 14.68 16.73
N LYS A 116 -8.41 14.37 18.03
CA LYS A 116 -9.34 13.48 18.75
C LYS A 116 -10.77 14.02 18.72
N ASN A 117 -10.96 15.34 18.81
CA ASN A 117 -12.30 15.93 18.76
C ASN A 117 -12.95 15.83 17.38
N GLU A 118 -12.19 15.94 16.27
CA GLU A 118 -12.74 15.73 14.93
C GLU A 118 -13.04 14.24 14.64
N LEU A 119 -12.14 13.33 15.02
CA LEU A 119 -12.30 11.89 14.82
C LEU A 119 -13.35 11.26 15.76
N SER A 120 -13.74 11.95 16.84
CA SER A 120 -14.84 11.55 17.72
C SER A 120 -16.22 11.65 17.06
N SER A 121 -16.32 12.30 15.88
CA SER A 121 -17.54 12.35 15.07
C SER A 121 -17.79 11.04 14.31
N THR A 122 -16.80 10.14 14.26
CA THR A 122 -16.88 8.80 13.68
C THR A 122 -16.46 7.78 14.73
N GLU A 123 -17.46 7.18 15.35
CA GLU A 123 -17.32 6.32 16.53
C GLU A 123 -16.75 4.93 16.17
N PHE A 124 -15.52 4.62 16.62
CA PHE A 124 -15.18 3.24 17.01
C PHE A 124 -14.00 3.18 18.02
N GLY A 125 -14.29 2.64 19.20
CA GLY A 125 -13.40 1.85 20.06
C GLY A 125 -12.02 2.40 20.44
N LYS A 126 -11.89 2.87 21.69
CA LYS A 126 -10.61 3.07 22.40
C LYS A 126 -9.82 1.75 22.47
N ASP A 127 -8.58 1.75 21.97
CA ASP A 127 -7.39 1.32 22.71
C ASP A 127 -6.11 1.74 21.97
N LYS A 128 -5.01 1.86 22.73
CA LYS A 128 -3.74 2.45 22.29
C LYS A 128 -3.06 1.61 21.19
N THR A 129 -2.27 2.32 20.38
CA THR A 129 -1.30 1.89 19.35
C THR A 129 -1.88 1.50 18.00
N VAL A 130 -1.51 2.29 16.99
CA VAL A 130 -1.83 2.16 15.55
C VAL A 130 -3.33 1.97 15.29
N THR A 131 -4.06 3.07 15.12
CA THR A 131 -5.37 3.04 14.47
C THR A 131 -5.17 2.70 12.99
N ILE A 132 -5.04 1.41 12.68
CA ILE A 132 -5.36 0.90 11.35
C ILE A 132 -6.88 1.09 11.24
N ILE A 133 -7.29 2.11 10.50
CA ILE A 133 -8.69 2.25 10.06
C ILE A 133 -8.93 1.07 9.14
N GLU A 134 -9.53 0.02 9.69
CA GLU A 134 -9.85 -1.30 9.10
C GLU A 134 -8.72 -1.96 8.28
N PRO A 135 -8.06 -3.03 8.78
CA PRO A 135 -7.32 -3.90 7.89
C PRO A 135 -8.31 -4.45 6.85
N CYS A 136 -7.88 -4.43 5.59
CA CYS A 136 -8.56 -4.93 4.39
C CYS A 136 -9.73 -5.88 4.69
N PRO A 137 -10.90 -5.73 4.05
CA PRO A 137 -11.97 -6.71 4.17
C PRO A 137 -11.51 -8.03 3.57
N THR A 138 -10.86 -8.89 4.35
CA THR A 138 -10.74 -10.31 4.09
C THR A 138 -12.08 -10.96 4.42
N LYS A 139 -13.09 -10.60 3.63
CA LYS A 139 -14.22 -11.50 3.40
C LYS A 139 -13.91 -12.25 2.13
N THR A 140 -13.44 -13.47 2.32
CA THR A 140 -13.66 -14.58 1.40
C THR A 140 -15.10 -14.52 0.89
N SER A 141 -15.30 -13.92 -0.28
CA SER A 141 -16.44 -14.29 -1.10
C SER A 141 -16.04 -15.61 -1.74
N VAL A 142 -16.41 -16.70 -1.06
CA VAL A 142 -16.52 -17.99 -1.72
C VAL A 142 -17.60 -17.79 -2.77
N LEU A 143 -17.18 -17.55 -4.02
CA LEU A 143 -18.04 -17.71 -5.18
C LEU A 143 -18.39 -19.20 -5.24
N ALA A 144 -19.51 -19.54 -4.59
CA ALA A 144 -20.28 -20.71 -4.97
C ALA A 144 -20.91 -20.39 -6.32
N LEU A 145 -20.31 -20.88 -7.39
CA LEU A 145 -20.94 -21.00 -8.69
C LEU A 145 -20.52 -22.35 -9.30
N GLY A 146 -21.50 -23.25 -9.44
CA GLY A 146 -21.51 -24.37 -10.39
C GLY A 146 -20.89 -25.66 -9.91
#